data_AF-A0A4Q0T2W5-F1
#
_entry.id   AF-A0A4Q0T2W5-F1
#
_cell.length_a   1.000
_cell.length_b   1.000
_cell.length_c   1.000
_cell.angle_alpha   90.00
_cell.angle_beta   90.00
_cell.angle_gamma   90.00
#
_symmetry.space_group_name_H-M   'P 1'
#
loop_
_entity.id
_entity.type
_entity.pdbx_description
1 polymer ?
#
loop_
_entity_poly.entity_id
_entity_poly.type
_entity_poly.pdbx_seq_one_letter_code
_entity_poly.pdbx_strand_id
1 'polypeptide(L)'
;MFENFNQKDKKLTSLDLGNPPPRKTPPAPAPDPKADAKPVAVQVCVAQTHTPEGAFVHFLGAHRKFEEMVRIGLKPEVLFYVVFPQQGLTHSITTADGLKTIVLIFTLKAMADAYISAKKLAAVAAACRVEDLSTQADLWMAAGINSYAFNMCSRCFSLTVFPISELQNEDIFLSTWRLDLANRRQFSETYGRNAAAVIGTNAKQARIWLEGMRDHLEPANPYLHWVIAVLAGMAGDMEANAASIKRLNAFGPPFTGKLQGTSFDPTVPGSQLSTMAEAMIGLGASLGYLDPNKMGQAAKLQKEPPGK
;
A
#
# COMPACT_ATOMS: atom_id res chain seq x y z
N MET A 1 -53.92 -42.26 -10.74
CA MET A 1 -55.13 -41.65 -10.13
C MET A 1 -54.66 -40.34 -9.52
N PHE A 2 -54.69 -39.17 -10.15
CA PHE A 2 -55.73 -38.50 -10.96
C PHE A 2 -57.11 -38.49 -10.30
N GLU A 3 -57.40 -37.39 -9.59
CA GLU A 3 -58.69 -36.71 -9.45
C GLU A 3 -58.33 -35.24 -9.14
N ASN A 4 -58.37 -34.29 -10.09
CA ASN A 4 -59.52 -33.57 -10.63
C ASN A 4 -60.39 -32.86 -9.58
N PHE A 5 -60.11 -31.58 -9.36
CA PHE A 5 -61.15 -30.57 -9.13
C PHE A 5 -60.93 -29.39 -10.09
N ASN A 6 -61.55 -29.52 -11.26
CA ASN A 6 -62.04 -28.43 -12.10
C ASN A 6 -63.23 -27.79 -11.32
N GLN A 7 -63.64 -26.52 -11.36
CA GLN A 7 -63.52 -25.47 -12.37
C GLN A 7 -64.34 -24.28 -11.81
N LYS A 8 -63.93 -23.03 -12.07
CA LYS A 8 -64.74 -21.96 -12.73
C LYS A 8 -64.34 -20.55 -12.29
N ASP A 9 -64.00 -19.79 -13.31
CA ASP A 9 -63.81 -18.35 -13.36
C ASP A 9 -64.92 -17.55 -12.67
N LYS A 10 -64.53 -16.44 -12.02
CA LYS A 10 -65.01 -15.09 -12.39
C LYS A 10 -64.27 -13.97 -11.62
N LYS A 11 -63.67 -13.10 -12.44
CA LYS A 11 -63.48 -11.65 -12.27
C LYS A 11 -62.41 -11.14 -11.31
N LEU A 12 -61.28 -10.72 -11.91
CA LEU A 12 -60.54 -9.53 -11.49
C LEU A 12 -61.51 -8.36 -11.32
N THR A 13 -61.58 -7.80 -10.11
CA THR A 13 -61.92 -6.39 -9.90
C THR A 13 -61.16 -5.85 -8.70
N SER A 14 -60.32 -4.84 -8.97
CA SER A 14 -59.93 -3.73 -8.10
C SER A 14 -59.20 -4.07 -6.79
N LEU A 15 -57.87 -3.89 -6.81
CA LEU A 15 -57.05 -3.65 -5.62
C LEU A 15 -57.57 -2.38 -4.92
N ASP A 16 -58.09 -2.53 -3.70
CA ASP A 16 -58.33 -1.40 -2.79
C ASP A 16 -57.00 -1.01 -2.15
N LEU A 17 -56.36 0.02 -2.71
CA LEU A 17 -55.11 0.59 -2.23
C LEU A 17 -55.42 1.47 -1.02
N GLY A 18 -55.43 0.86 0.17
CA GLY A 18 -55.43 1.59 1.43
C GLY A 18 -54.28 2.61 1.47
N ASN A 19 -54.60 3.83 1.90
CA ASN A 19 -53.66 4.94 1.97
C ASN A 19 -52.37 4.54 2.72
N PRO A 20 -51.18 4.90 2.20
CA PRO A 20 -49.92 4.58 2.88
C PRO A 20 -49.84 5.29 4.23
N PRO A 21 -49.23 4.67 5.26
CA PRO A 21 -48.99 5.32 6.53
C PRO A 21 -48.16 6.60 6.32
N PRO A 22 -48.36 7.64 7.15
CA PRO A 22 -47.61 8.89 7.04
C PRO A 22 -46.10 8.58 7.11
N ARG A 23 -45.40 9.01 6.06
CA ARG A 23 -43.97 8.83 5.88
C ARG A 23 -43.27 9.37 7.13
N LYS A 24 -42.62 8.49 7.90
CA LYS A 24 -41.62 8.96 8.88
C LYS A 24 -40.60 9.76 8.08
N THR A 25 -40.44 11.03 8.44
CA THR A 25 -39.40 11.89 7.89
C THR A 25 -38.08 11.13 8.04
N PRO A 26 -37.28 11.00 6.96
CA PRO A 26 -35.97 10.38 7.07
C PRO A 26 -35.20 11.07 8.21
N PRO A 27 -34.45 10.33 9.06
CA PRO A 27 -33.47 10.97 9.91
C PRO A 27 -32.61 11.87 9.00
N ALA A 28 -32.39 13.11 9.43
CA ALA A 28 -31.53 14.03 8.71
C ALA A 28 -30.24 13.28 8.34
N PRO A 29 -29.76 13.38 7.09
CA PRO A 29 -28.51 12.75 6.70
C PRO A 29 -27.46 13.12 7.75
N ALA A 30 -26.73 12.12 8.22
CA ALA A 30 -25.56 12.37 9.05
C ALA A 30 -24.76 13.48 8.37
N PRO A 31 -24.32 14.53 9.10
CA PRO A 31 -23.57 15.60 8.49
C PRO A 31 -22.44 14.98 7.69
N ASP A 32 -22.34 15.37 6.42
CA ASP A 32 -21.28 14.88 5.54
C ASP A 32 -19.96 14.99 6.31
N PRO A 33 -19.13 13.93 6.36
CA PRO A 33 -17.80 14.06 6.90
C PRO A 33 -17.17 15.23 6.16
N LYS A 34 -16.84 16.31 6.91
CA LYS A 34 -16.41 17.60 6.36
C LYS A 34 -15.52 17.36 5.14
N ALA A 35 -16.03 17.77 3.99
CA ALA A 35 -15.35 17.73 2.70
C ALA A 35 -14.15 18.69 2.62
N ASP A 36 -13.59 19.09 3.77
CA ASP A 36 -12.50 20.05 3.92
C ASP A 36 -11.12 19.40 3.97
N ALA A 37 -11.04 18.06 3.87
CA ALA A 37 -9.80 17.48 3.37
C ALA A 37 -9.75 17.77 1.87
N LYS A 38 -9.34 19.00 1.51
CA LYS A 38 -8.86 19.30 0.15
C LYS A 38 -7.97 18.13 -0.26
N PRO A 39 -8.16 17.54 -1.46
CA PRO A 39 -7.18 16.60 -1.98
C PRO A 39 -5.84 17.30 -1.89
N VAL A 40 -4.97 16.83 -0.99
CA VAL A 40 -3.58 17.28 -1.00
C VAL A 40 -3.10 16.79 -2.36
N ALA A 41 -2.88 17.74 -3.27
CA ALA A 41 -2.35 17.43 -4.59
C ALA A 41 -1.16 16.50 -4.37
N VAL A 42 -1.22 15.32 -4.97
CA VAL A 42 -0.14 14.34 -4.99
C VAL A 42 0.97 14.88 -5.90
N GLN A 43 1.48 16.08 -5.60
CA GLN A 43 2.63 16.66 -6.27
C GLN A 43 3.90 15.91 -5.88
N VAL A 44 3.92 15.21 -4.74
CA VAL A 44 5.18 14.72 -4.15
C VAL A 44 5.72 13.45 -4.81
N CYS A 45 4.89 12.58 -5.40
CA CYS A 45 5.38 11.40 -6.11
C CYS A 45 6.14 11.73 -7.41
N VAL A 46 5.93 12.93 -7.97
CA VAL A 46 6.52 13.37 -9.25
C VAL A 46 7.36 14.64 -9.08
N ALA A 47 7.32 15.29 -7.90
CA ALA A 47 7.98 16.58 -7.64
C ALA A 47 9.47 16.58 -7.98
N GLN A 48 10.18 15.51 -7.63
CA GLN A 48 11.62 15.40 -7.87
C GLN A 48 11.99 15.06 -9.32
N THR A 49 11.04 14.57 -10.11
CA THR A 49 11.21 14.30 -11.55
C THR A 49 10.82 15.49 -12.42
N HIS A 50 10.46 16.64 -11.84
CA HIS A 50 10.09 17.83 -12.62
C HIS A 50 11.28 18.61 -13.18
N THR A 51 12.51 18.33 -12.73
CA THR A 51 13.71 18.79 -13.44
C THR A 51 14.26 17.66 -14.31
N PRO A 52 14.76 17.95 -15.52
CA PRO A 52 15.42 16.96 -16.37
C PRO A 52 16.55 16.21 -15.65
N GLU A 53 17.31 16.91 -14.82
CA GLU A 53 18.41 16.35 -14.03
C GLU A 53 17.90 15.38 -12.97
N GLY A 54 16.81 15.74 -12.28
CA GLY A 54 16.17 14.87 -11.27
C GLY A 54 15.57 13.60 -11.90
N ALA A 55 14.95 13.74 -13.07
CA ALA A 55 14.45 12.61 -13.85
C ALA A 55 15.58 11.69 -14.32
N PHE A 56 16.70 12.24 -14.77
CA PHE A 56 17.86 11.46 -15.21
C PHE A 56 18.53 10.71 -14.05
N VAL A 57 18.74 11.35 -12.91
CA VAL A 57 19.29 10.70 -11.70
C VAL A 57 18.37 9.59 -11.21
N HIS A 58 17.05 9.81 -11.22
CA HIS A 58 16.07 8.77 -10.90
C HIS A 58 16.17 7.59 -11.87
N PHE A 59 16.20 7.86 -13.18
CA PHE A 59 16.34 6.83 -14.21
C PHE A 59 17.61 5.99 -14.01
N LEU A 60 18.77 6.62 -13.83
CA LEU A 60 20.02 5.91 -13.58
C LEU A 60 19.96 5.06 -12.30
N GLY A 61 19.35 5.58 -11.24
CA GLY A 61 19.19 4.88 -9.97
C GLY A 61 18.26 3.66 -10.10
N ALA A 62 17.13 3.80 -10.78
CA ALA A 62 16.20 2.72 -11.07
C ALA A 62 16.83 1.68 -12.00
N HIS A 63 17.52 2.10 -13.07
CA HIS A 63 18.19 1.20 -14.00
C HIS A 63 19.26 0.35 -13.29
N ARG A 64 20.10 0.95 -12.44
CA ARG A 64 21.09 0.20 -11.65
C ARG A 64 20.45 -0.88 -10.79
N LYS A 65 19.33 -0.57 -10.13
CA LYS A 65 18.59 -1.52 -9.28
C LYS A 65 17.95 -2.64 -10.12
N PHE A 66 17.42 -2.30 -11.29
CA PHE A 66 16.89 -3.27 -12.23
C PHE A 66 17.97 -4.28 -12.66
N GLU A 67 19.14 -3.80 -13.10
CA GLU A 67 20.27 -4.64 -13.49
C GLU A 67 20.76 -5.53 -12.33
N GLU A 68 20.79 -5.00 -11.11
CA GLU A 68 21.11 -5.79 -9.92
C GLU A 68 20.12 -6.93 -9.70
N MET A 69 18.81 -6.66 -9.80
CA MET A 69 17.76 -7.67 -9.65
C MET A 69 17.83 -8.75 -10.72
N VAL A 70 18.15 -8.37 -11.96
CA VAL A 70 18.40 -9.32 -13.06
C VAL A 70 19.60 -10.19 -12.72
N ARG A 71 20.73 -9.59 -12.33
CA ARG A 71 21.97 -10.30 -12.01
C ARG A 71 21.81 -11.32 -10.88
N ILE A 72 21.06 -10.98 -9.82
CA ILE A 72 20.82 -11.90 -8.70
C ILE A 72 19.66 -12.88 -8.94
N GLY A 73 19.01 -12.82 -10.11
CA GLY A 73 17.87 -13.68 -10.43
C GLY A 73 16.66 -13.46 -9.53
N LEU A 74 16.47 -12.23 -9.02
CA LEU A 74 15.37 -11.93 -8.10
C LEU A 74 14.03 -12.18 -8.81
N LYS A 75 13.14 -12.92 -8.16
CA LYS A 75 11.76 -13.16 -8.61
C LYS A 75 10.80 -13.23 -7.43
N PRO A 76 9.53 -12.82 -7.59
CA PRO A 76 8.52 -13.06 -6.58
C PRO A 76 8.14 -14.55 -6.59
N GLU A 77 7.77 -15.09 -5.43
CA GLU A 77 7.19 -16.44 -5.35
C GLU A 77 5.66 -16.38 -5.49
N VAL A 78 5.07 -15.37 -4.86
CA VAL A 78 3.62 -15.16 -4.77
C VAL A 78 3.30 -13.71 -5.05
N LEU A 79 2.21 -13.51 -5.79
CA LEU A 79 1.57 -12.23 -6.04
C LEU A 79 0.19 -12.22 -5.38
N PHE A 80 -0.33 -11.03 -5.12
CA PHE A 80 -1.62 -10.85 -4.49
C PHE A 80 -2.53 -10.02 -5.39
N TYR A 81 -3.83 -10.32 -5.38
CA TYR A 81 -4.85 -9.55 -6.08
C TYR A 81 -6.12 -9.50 -5.25
N VAL A 82 -7.03 -8.61 -5.58
CA VAL A 82 -8.23 -8.37 -4.76
C VAL A 82 -9.41 -9.15 -5.34
N VAL A 83 -10.15 -9.87 -4.49
CA VAL A 83 -11.35 -10.64 -4.89
C VAL A 83 -12.54 -10.30 -4.01
N PHE A 84 -13.75 -10.31 -4.59
CA PHE A 84 -15.01 -10.23 -3.88
C PHE A 84 -15.51 -11.64 -3.56
N PRO A 85 -15.33 -12.13 -2.32
CA PRO A 85 -15.54 -13.55 -1.99
C PRO A 85 -16.99 -14.00 -2.19
N GLN A 86 -17.96 -13.12 -1.99
CA GLN A 86 -19.38 -13.45 -2.19
C GLN A 86 -19.76 -13.63 -3.67
N GLN A 87 -18.96 -13.10 -4.59
CA GLN A 87 -19.24 -13.12 -6.03
C GLN A 87 -18.26 -14.02 -6.79
N GLY A 88 -17.15 -14.42 -6.16
CA GLY A 88 -16.05 -15.12 -6.82
C GLY A 88 -15.35 -14.26 -7.89
N LEU A 89 -15.57 -12.94 -7.89
CA LEU A 89 -15.06 -12.04 -8.92
C LEU A 89 -13.76 -11.37 -8.49
N THR A 90 -12.84 -11.26 -9.44
CA THR A 90 -11.64 -10.42 -9.28
C THR A 90 -12.06 -8.95 -9.34
N HIS A 91 -11.56 -8.15 -8.40
CA HIS A 91 -11.73 -6.70 -8.44
C HIS A 91 -10.86 -6.11 -9.57
N SER A 92 -11.52 -5.38 -10.47
CA SER A 92 -10.89 -4.64 -11.55
C SER A 92 -11.36 -3.18 -11.58
N ILE A 93 -10.56 -2.33 -12.23
CA ILE A 93 -10.88 -0.93 -12.49
C ILE A 93 -10.96 -0.73 -13.99
N THR A 94 -11.99 -0.05 -14.48
CA THR A 94 -12.11 0.31 -15.89
C THR A 94 -11.71 1.76 -16.09
N THR A 95 -10.94 2.05 -17.15
CA THR A 95 -10.60 3.43 -17.53
C THR A 95 -11.85 4.21 -17.94
N ALA A 96 -11.80 5.53 -17.82
CA ALA A 96 -12.96 6.39 -18.11
C ALA A 96 -13.46 6.28 -19.57
N ASP A 97 -12.55 5.95 -20.50
CA ASP A 97 -12.86 5.70 -21.91
C ASP A 97 -13.40 4.28 -22.19
N GLY A 98 -13.46 3.41 -21.16
CA GLY A 98 -13.92 2.03 -21.29
C GLY A 98 -12.95 1.09 -22.01
N LEU A 99 -11.78 1.56 -22.46
CA LEU A 99 -10.88 0.78 -23.31
C LEU A 99 -10.06 -0.24 -22.51
N LYS A 100 -9.79 0.02 -21.23
CA LYS A 100 -8.98 -0.86 -20.39
C LYS A 100 -9.75 -1.30 -19.17
N THR A 101 -9.75 -2.60 -18.93
CA THR A 101 -10.19 -3.21 -17.68
C THR A 101 -8.96 -3.80 -17.01
N ILE A 102 -8.64 -3.27 -15.83
CA ILE A 102 -7.34 -3.39 -15.18
C ILE A 102 -7.47 -4.21 -13.91
N VAL A 103 -6.74 -5.31 -13.80
CA VAL A 103 -6.54 -6.01 -12.52
C VAL A 103 -5.38 -5.39 -11.75
N LEU A 104 -5.53 -5.26 -10.43
CA LEU A 104 -4.48 -4.78 -9.55
C LEU A 104 -3.68 -5.94 -8.97
N ILE A 105 -2.38 -5.96 -9.22
CA ILE A 105 -1.46 -6.97 -8.74
C ILE A 105 -0.56 -6.34 -7.67
N PHE A 106 -0.44 -6.98 -6.52
CA PHE A 106 0.36 -6.53 -5.38
C PHE A 106 1.47 -7.52 -5.10
N THR A 107 2.66 -7.02 -4.79
CA THR A 107 3.83 -7.87 -4.48
C THR A 107 3.83 -8.33 -3.02
N LEU A 108 3.03 -7.69 -2.17
CA LEU A 108 2.88 -8.04 -0.76
C LEU A 108 1.41 -8.02 -0.36
N LYS A 109 0.98 -9.01 0.42
CA LYS A 109 -0.39 -9.08 0.97
C LYS A 109 -0.77 -7.81 1.72
N ALA A 110 0.13 -7.27 2.53
CA ALA A 110 -0.10 -6.06 3.30
C ALA A 110 -0.41 -4.84 2.43
N MET A 111 0.12 -4.76 1.19
CA MET A 111 -0.24 -3.68 0.26
C MET A 111 -1.67 -3.85 -0.27
N ALA A 112 -2.06 -5.09 -0.61
CA ALA A 112 -3.43 -5.40 -1.01
C ALA A 112 -4.43 -5.11 0.12
N ASP A 113 -4.13 -5.54 1.35
CA ASP A 113 -4.96 -5.28 2.53
C ASP A 113 -5.11 -3.77 2.81
N ALA A 114 -4.01 -3.01 2.69
CA ALA A 114 -4.03 -1.56 2.83
C ALA A 114 -4.89 -0.89 1.74
N TYR A 115 -4.83 -1.39 0.51
CA TYR A 115 -5.68 -0.93 -0.59
C TYR A 115 -7.16 -1.19 -0.31
N ILE A 116 -7.51 -2.43 0.05
CA ILE A 116 -8.88 -2.87 0.39
C ILE A 116 -9.45 -1.99 1.51
N SER A 117 -8.69 -1.80 2.59
CA SER A 117 -9.11 -0.99 3.73
C SER A 117 -9.32 0.47 3.35
N ALA A 118 -8.38 1.07 2.61
CA ALA A 118 -8.47 2.47 2.20
C ALA A 118 -9.64 2.73 1.23
N LYS A 119 -9.96 1.78 0.35
CA LYS A 119 -11.09 1.85 -0.57
C LYS A 119 -12.41 1.35 0.04
N LYS A 120 -12.39 0.88 1.29
CA LYS A 120 -13.55 0.31 2.01
C LYS A 120 -14.26 -0.80 1.22
N LEU A 121 -13.46 -1.66 0.56
CA LEU A 121 -14.00 -2.76 -0.24
C LEU A 121 -14.41 -3.93 0.66
N ALA A 122 -15.55 -4.54 0.38
CA ALA A 122 -15.95 -5.83 0.95
C ALA A 122 -15.23 -6.99 0.22
N ALA A 123 -13.90 -6.93 0.20
CA ALA A 123 -13.03 -7.80 -0.57
C ALA A 123 -11.91 -8.39 0.30
N VAL A 124 -11.22 -9.39 -0.23
CA VAL A 124 -10.04 -10.00 0.40
C VAL A 124 -8.88 -10.09 -0.58
N ALA A 125 -7.65 -10.17 -0.05
CA ALA A 125 -6.48 -10.45 -0.86
C ALA A 125 -6.40 -11.96 -1.15
N ALA A 126 -6.48 -12.32 -2.43
CA ALA A 126 -6.15 -13.66 -2.94
C ALA A 126 -4.67 -13.73 -3.30
N ALA A 127 -4.11 -14.94 -3.29
CA ALA A 127 -2.72 -15.21 -3.66
C ALA A 127 -2.67 -16.01 -4.97
N CYS A 128 -1.67 -15.73 -5.80
CA CYS A 128 -1.34 -16.46 -7.02
C CYS A 128 0.16 -16.73 -7.01
N ARG A 129 0.56 -17.99 -7.16
CA ARG A 129 1.98 -18.32 -7.34
C ARG A 129 2.40 -17.87 -8.73
N VAL A 130 3.64 -17.42 -8.87
CA VAL A 130 4.14 -16.94 -10.17
C VAL A 130 4.09 -18.03 -11.25
N GLU A 131 4.30 -19.29 -10.88
CA GLU A 131 4.17 -20.45 -11.79
C GLU A 131 2.75 -20.66 -12.34
N ASP A 132 1.72 -20.20 -11.61
CA ASP A 132 0.31 -20.29 -12.02
C ASP A 132 -0.19 -19.01 -12.72
N LEU A 133 0.67 -17.99 -12.85
CA LEU A 133 0.27 -16.65 -13.29
C LEU A 133 -0.26 -16.64 -14.72
N SER A 134 0.32 -17.44 -15.61
CA SER A 134 -0.16 -17.56 -17.00
C SER A 134 -1.60 -18.09 -17.04
N THR A 135 -1.89 -19.15 -16.29
CA THR A 135 -3.24 -19.71 -16.21
C THR A 135 -4.22 -18.73 -15.57
N GLN A 136 -3.80 -18.02 -14.52
CA GLN A 136 -4.63 -16.98 -13.90
C GLN A 136 -4.91 -15.81 -14.86
N ALA A 137 -3.94 -15.44 -15.71
CA ALA A 137 -4.11 -14.41 -16.73
C ALA A 137 -5.15 -14.83 -17.78
N ASP A 138 -5.16 -16.09 -18.20
CA ASP A 138 -6.18 -16.62 -19.13
C ASP A 138 -7.60 -16.49 -18.55
N LEU A 139 -7.77 -16.78 -17.25
CA LEU A 139 -9.05 -16.59 -16.55
C LEU A 139 -9.46 -15.12 -16.50
N TRP A 140 -8.52 -14.21 -16.26
CA TRP A 140 -8.79 -12.76 -16.26
C TRP A 140 -9.18 -12.26 -17.66
N MET A 141 -8.48 -12.71 -18.70
CA MET A 141 -8.84 -12.41 -20.09
C MET A 141 -10.24 -12.90 -20.46
N ALA A 142 -10.59 -14.13 -20.07
CA ALA A 142 -11.94 -14.66 -20.28
C ALA A 142 -13.02 -13.85 -19.55
N ALA A 143 -12.68 -13.20 -18.43
CA ALA A 143 -13.54 -12.27 -17.71
C ALA A 143 -13.54 -10.83 -18.27
N GLY A 144 -12.88 -10.58 -19.40
CA GLY A 144 -12.82 -9.26 -20.04
C GLY A 144 -11.78 -8.30 -19.46
N ILE A 145 -10.87 -8.77 -18.60
CA ILE A 145 -9.74 -8.00 -18.10
C ILE A 145 -8.64 -8.03 -19.16
N ASN A 146 -8.20 -6.87 -19.62
CA ASN A 146 -7.22 -6.75 -20.71
C ASN A 146 -5.91 -6.08 -20.30
N SER A 147 -5.81 -5.62 -19.04
CA SER A 147 -4.67 -4.89 -18.52
C SER A 147 -4.39 -5.24 -17.07
N TYR A 148 -3.17 -4.97 -16.60
CA TYR A 148 -2.81 -5.05 -15.19
C TYR A 148 -1.97 -3.85 -14.74
N ALA A 149 -1.90 -3.64 -13.43
CA ALA A 149 -1.06 -2.62 -12.81
C ALA A 149 -0.51 -3.11 -11.46
N PHE A 150 0.73 -2.75 -11.16
CA PHE A 150 1.36 -3.12 -9.90
C PHE A 150 1.09 -2.12 -8.78
N ASN A 151 0.89 -2.65 -7.57
CA ASN A 151 1.02 -1.96 -6.29
C ASN A 151 0.32 -0.60 -6.24
N MET A 152 -0.89 -0.52 -6.80
CA MET A 152 -1.61 0.74 -6.94
C MET A 152 -1.82 1.40 -5.57
N CYS A 153 -1.41 2.65 -5.46
CA CYS A 153 -1.72 3.46 -4.29
C CYS A 153 -3.22 3.78 -4.27
N SER A 154 -3.89 3.57 -3.13
CA SER A 154 -5.32 3.85 -2.96
C SER A 154 -5.68 5.34 -3.04
N ARG A 155 -4.68 6.23 -2.98
CA ARG A 155 -4.83 7.69 -3.01
C ARG A 155 -4.40 8.34 -4.33
N CYS A 156 -3.68 7.61 -5.18
CA CYS A 156 -3.23 8.13 -6.47
C CYS A 156 -4.25 7.83 -7.58
N PHE A 157 -4.30 8.71 -8.58
CA PHE A 157 -5.11 8.54 -9.79
C PHE A 157 -4.28 8.15 -11.01
N SER A 158 -2.96 8.14 -10.88
CA SER A 158 -2.03 7.74 -11.93
C SER A 158 -1.50 6.34 -11.64
N LEU A 159 -1.52 5.48 -12.65
CA LEU A 159 -0.90 4.16 -12.61
C LEU A 159 -0.27 3.85 -13.97
N THR A 160 0.84 3.12 -13.95
CA THR A 160 1.38 2.51 -15.16
C THR A 160 0.58 1.25 -15.44
N VAL A 161 0.08 1.14 -16.67
CA VAL A 161 -0.80 0.06 -17.11
C VAL A 161 -0.07 -0.78 -18.15
N PHE A 162 -0.09 -2.10 -17.95
CA PHE A 162 0.55 -3.07 -18.82
C PHE A 162 -0.49 -4.00 -19.45
N PRO A 163 -0.27 -4.51 -20.68
CA PRO A 163 -1.18 -5.46 -21.32
C PRO A 163 -1.18 -6.80 -20.58
N ILE A 164 -2.37 -7.36 -20.34
CA ILE A 164 -2.52 -8.61 -19.59
C ILE A 164 -1.78 -9.80 -20.23
N SER A 165 -1.57 -9.77 -21.55
CA SER A 165 -0.83 -10.80 -22.29
C SER A 165 0.63 -10.91 -21.88
N GLU A 166 1.23 -9.88 -21.27
CA GLU A 166 2.60 -9.99 -20.72
C GLU A 166 2.69 -11.02 -19.59
N LEU A 167 1.58 -11.27 -18.88
CA LEU A 167 1.54 -12.23 -17.76
C LEU A 167 1.61 -13.69 -18.23
N GLN A 168 1.41 -13.96 -19.52
CA GLN A 168 1.55 -15.29 -20.12
C GLN A 168 3.00 -15.65 -20.44
N ASN A 169 3.92 -14.68 -20.37
CA ASN A 169 5.34 -14.89 -20.61
C ASN A 169 6.14 -14.49 -19.37
N GLU A 170 6.72 -15.49 -18.69
CA GLU A 170 7.45 -15.27 -17.43
C GLU A 170 8.59 -14.26 -17.57
N ASP A 171 9.36 -14.29 -18.67
CA ASP A 171 10.49 -13.38 -18.86
C ASP A 171 10.04 -11.92 -19.04
N ILE A 172 8.94 -11.70 -19.78
CA ILE A 172 8.35 -10.37 -19.95
C ILE A 172 7.79 -9.89 -18.61
N PHE A 173 6.98 -10.72 -17.94
CA PHE A 173 6.43 -10.41 -16.62
C PHE A 173 7.53 -10.05 -15.62
N LEU A 174 8.57 -10.87 -15.50
CA LEU A 174 9.68 -10.64 -14.56
C LEU A 174 10.44 -9.37 -14.89
N SER A 175 10.61 -9.04 -16.16
CA SER A 175 11.23 -7.78 -16.59
C SER A 175 10.38 -6.58 -16.18
N THR A 176 9.08 -6.59 -16.45
CA THR A 176 8.14 -5.52 -16.06
C THR A 176 8.05 -5.37 -14.53
N TRP A 177 7.97 -6.49 -13.81
CA TRP A 177 7.94 -6.51 -12.34
C TRP A 177 9.22 -5.95 -11.72
N ARG A 178 10.41 -6.34 -12.21
CA ARG A 178 11.69 -5.79 -11.73
C ARG A 178 11.79 -4.29 -11.98
N LEU A 179 11.28 -3.82 -13.12
CA LEU A 179 11.26 -2.40 -13.44
C LEU A 179 10.35 -1.61 -12.49
N ASP A 180 9.15 -2.13 -12.19
CA ASP A 180 8.25 -1.52 -11.19
C ASP A 180 8.91 -1.49 -9.81
N LEU A 181 9.46 -2.62 -9.36
CA LEU A 181 10.13 -2.73 -8.07
C LEU A 181 11.35 -1.80 -7.97
N ALA A 182 12.15 -1.70 -9.02
CA ALA A 182 13.32 -0.81 -9.07
C ALA A 182 12.91 0.66 -8.97
N ASN A 183 11.85 1.07 -9.68
CA ASN A 183 11.29 2.42 -9.57
C ASN A 183 10.76 2.71 -8.16
N ARG A 184 9.97 1.79 -7.59
CA ARG A 184 9.41 1.96 -6.23
C ARG A 184 10.52 2.04 -5.17
N ARG A 185 11.56 1.21 -5.29
CA ARG A 185 12.74 1.29 -4.41
C ARG A 185 13.49 2.60 -4.59
N GLN A 186 13.68 3.08 -5.81
CA GLN A 186 14.34 4.36 -6.07
C GLN A 186 13.55 5.54 -5.47
N PHE A 187 12.23 5.57 -5.65
CA PHE A 187 11.38 6.59 -5.01
C PHE A 187 11.45 6.49 -3.49
N SER A 188 11.36 5.29 -2.91
CA SER A 188 11.44 5.11 -1.46
C SER A 188 12.79 5.56 -0.92
N GLU A 189 13.87 5.27 -1.64
CA GLU A 189 15.20 5.76 -1.33
C GLU A 189 15.26 7.31 -1.36
N THR A 190 14.65 7.93 -2.34
CA THR A 190 14.56 9.40 -2.40
C THR A 190 13.85 9.98 -1.19
N TYR A 191 12.67 9.46 -0.85
CA TYR A 191 11.88 9.94 0.29
C TYR A 191 12.64 9.75 1.61
N GLY A 192 13.32 8.60 1.79
CA GLY A 192 14.10 8.32 2.98
C GLY A 192 15.31 9.25 3.13
N ARG A 193 16.01 9.56 2.03
CA ARG A 193 17.12 10.53 2.03
C ARG A 193 16.64 11.95 2.37
N ASN A 194 15.51 12.39 1.79
CA ASN A 194 14.94 13.70 2.11
C ASN A 194 14.53 13.79 3.58
N ALA A 195 13.92 12.73 4.13
CA ALA A 195 13.58 12.67 5.54
C ALA A 195 14.83 12.75 6.41
N ALA A 196 15.86 11.94 6.12
CA ALA A 196 17.12 11.91 6.87
C ALA A 196 17.84 13.27 6.85
N ALA A 197 17.82 14.00 5.73
CA ALA A 197 18.45 15.31 5.60
C ALA A 197 17.87 16.38 6.55
N VAL A 198 16.61 16.21 6.97
CA VAL A 198 15.90 17.21 7.79
C VAL A 198 15.45 16.69 9.15
N ILE A 199 15.62 15.40 9.47
CA ILE A 199 15.08 14.82 10.72
C ILE A 199 15.65 15.45 11.99
N GLY A 200 16.91 15.88 11.97
CA GLY A 200 17.57 16.53 13.11
C GLY A 200 17.24 18.01 13.29
N THR A 201 16.70 18.68 12.26
CA THR A 201 16.46 20.14 12.26
C THR A 201 15.00 20.52 12.05
N ASN A 202 14.22 19.64 11.42
CA ASN A 202 12.82 19.84 11.08
C ASN A 202 12.07 18.50 11.08
N ALA A 203 11.74 18.01 12.28
CA ALA A 203 11.00 16.76 12.48
C ALA A 203 9.64 16.73 11.75
N LYS A 204 8.96 17.88 11.67
CA LYS A 204 7.68 18.00 10.94
C LYS A 204 7.87 17.72 9.44
N GLN A 205 8.88 18.32 8.82
CA GLN A 205 9.17 18.08 7.41
C GLN A 205 9.65 16.65 7.16
N ALA A 206 10.47 16.09 8.05
CA ALA A 206 10.87 14.68 7.95
C ALA A 206 9.66 13.75 8.00
N ARG A 207 8.70 14.02 8.91
CA ARG A 207 7.44 13.28 8.99
C ARG A 207 6.66 13.33 7.68
N ILE A 208 6.52 14.51 7.07
CA ILE A 208 5.82 14.66 5.78
C ILE A 208 6.43 13.77 4.70
N TRP A 209 7.76 13.70 4.60
CA TRP A 209 8.43 12.80 3.67
C TRP A 209 8.12 11.32 3.98
N LEU A 210 8.25 10.91 5.24
CA LEU A 210 7.98 9.51 5.62
C LEU A 210 6.51 9.11 5.45
N GLU A 211 5.57 10.02 5.71
CA GLU A 211 4.15 9.80 5.47
C GLU A 211 3.84 9.69 3.97
N GLY A 212 4.51 10.48 3.13
CA GLY A 212 4.46 10.31 1.67
C GLY A 212 4.95 8.93 1.24
N MET A 213 6.08 8.47 1.76
CA MET A 213 6.57 7.11 1.50
C MET A 213 5.56 6.05 1.93
N ARG A 214 4.99 6.18 3.14
CA ARG A 214 4.02 5.25 3.72
C ARG A 214 2.77 5.14 2.86
N ASP A 215 2.26 6.28 2.42
CA ASP A 215 0.96 6.35 1.76
C ASP A 215 1.05 5.95 0.28
N HIS A 216 2.23 6.07 -0.35
CA HIS A 216 2.39 5.86 -1.79
C HIS A 216 3.24 4.66 -2.19
N LEU A 217 4.22 4.26 -1.37
CA LEU A 217 5.27 3.33 -1.79
C LEU A 217 5.34 2.11 -0.88
N GLU A 218 5.49 2.34 0.43
CA GLU A 218 5.85 1.31 1.41
C GLU A 218 4.85 1.25 2.59
N PRO A 219 3.54 1.10 2.36
CA PRO A 219 2.56 0.99 3.45
C PRO A 219 2.78 -0.25 4.32
N ALA A 220 3.50 -1.24 3.79
CA ALA A 220 3.81 -2.51 4.44
C ALA A 220 5.12 -2.50 5.25
N ASN A 221 5.81 -1.36 5.38
CA ASN A 221 7.06 -1.28 6.12
C ASN A 221 6.81 -0.92 7.60
N PRO A 222 7.01 -1.84 8.56
CA PRO A 222 6.74 -1.57 9.98
C PRO A 222 7.63 -0.47 10.56
N TYR A 223 8.91 -0.43 10.20
CA TYR A 223 9.85 0.58 10.70
C TYR A 223 9.46 2.00 10.27
N LEU A 224 8.82 2.14 9.11
CA LEU A 224 8.28 3.41 8.65
C LEU A 224 7.17 3.92 9.58
N HIS A 225 6.22 3.06 9.97
CA HIS A 225 5.17 3.42 10.94
C HIS A 225 5.75 3.74 12.32
N TRP A 226 6.81 3.04 12.72
CA TRP A 226 7.51 3.29 13.98
C TRP A 226 8.13 4.69 14.01
N VAL A 227 8.93 5.06 13.01
CA VAL A 227 9.56 6.39 12.95
C VAL A 227 8.49 7.49 12.88
N ILE A 228 7.44 7.31 12.07
CA ILE A 228 6.33 8.28 11.98
C ILE A 228 5.65 8.46 13.34
N ALA A 229 5.42 7.38 14.10
CA ALA A 229 4.81 7.47 15.42
C ALA A 229 5.65 8.34 16.37
N VAL A 230 6.96 8.09 16.45
CA VAL A 230 7.86 8.87 17.32
C VAL A 230 7.87 10.35 16.91
N LEU A 231 8.02 10.64 15.61
CA LEU A 231 8.01 12.03 15.11
C LEU A 231 6.67 12.74 15.36
N ALA A 232 5.55 12.03 15.23
CA ALA A 232 4.24 12.59 15.51
C ALA A 232 4.09 12.97 16.99
N GLY A 233 4.53 12.11 17.89
CA GLY A 233 4.48 12.37 19.33
C GLY A 233 5.42 13.51 19.76
N MET A 234 6.64 13.58 19.20
CA MET A 234 7.54 14.72 19.41
C MET A 234 6.92 16.06 18.96
N ALA A 235 6.07 16.03 17.94
CA ALA A 235 5.34 17.20 17.44
C ALA A 235 4.03 17.49 18.20
N GLY A 236 3.67 16.69 19.21
CA GLY A 236 2.42 16.81 19.96
C GLY A 236 1.17 16.30 19.22
N ASP A 237 1.34 15.63 18.08
CA ASP A 237 0.26 15.08 17.25
C ASP A 237 -0.09 13.66 17.73
N MET A 238 -0.82 13.60 18.85
CA MET A 238 -1.13 12.33 19.52
C MET A 238 -2.12 11.46 18.74
N GLU A 239 -2.92 12.05 17.85
CA GLU A 239 -3.80 11.29 16.96
C GLU A 239 -2.98 10.52 15.92
N ALA A 240 -2.05 11.19 15.23
CA ALA A 240 -1.17 10.54 14.26
C ALA A 240 -0.21 9.54 14.93
N ASN A 241 0.26 9.83 16.15
CA ASN A 241 1.03 8.89 16.97
C ASN A 241 0.23 7.60 17.23
N ALA A 242 -0.98 7.71 17.79
CA ALA A 242 -1.82 6.57 18.11
C ALA A 242 -2.21 5.75 16.86
N ALA A 243 -2.54 6.42 15.76
CA ALA A 243 -2.84 5.76 14.48
C ALA A 243 -1.65 4.95 13.94
N SER A 244 -0.43 5.49 14.06
CA SER A 244 0.80 4.84 13.60
C SER A 244 1.19 3.66 14.50
N ILE A 245 1.03 3.79 15.83
CA ILE A 245 1.23 2.68 16.79
C ILE A 245 0.25 1.54 16.51
N LYS A 246 -1.03 1.86 16.27
CA LYS A 246 -2.04 0.84 15.94
C LYS A 246 -1.64 0.05 14.70
N ARG A 247 -1.12 0.72 13.67
CA ARG A 247 -0.61 0.06 12.45
C ARG A 247 0.63 -0.75 12.73
N LEU A 248 1.59 -0.22 13.50
CA LEU A 248 2.81 -0.94 13.88
C LEU A 248 2.49 -2.26 14.59
N ASN A 249 1.57 -2.24 15.55
CA ASN A 249 1.14 -3.45 16.27
C ASN A 249 0.49 -4.50 15.34
N ALA A 250 -0.13 -4.08 14.24
CA ALA A 250 -0.76 -4.98 13.27
C ALA A 250 0.26 -5.82 12.47
N PHE A 251 1.55 -5.48 12.48
CA PHE A 251 2.61 -6.28 11.86
C PHE A 251 3.02 -7.50 12.70
N GLY A 252 2.44 -7.68 13.90
CA GLY A 252 2.57 -8.88 14.69
C GLY A 252 3.59 -8.81 15.83
N PRO A 253 3.95 -9.96 16.43
CA PRO A 253 4.71 -10.03 17.68
C PRO A 253 6.03 -9.24 17.71
N PRO A 254 6.84 -9.17 16.64
CA PRO A 254 8.10 -8.41 16.67
C PRO A 254 7.92 -6.90 16.90
N PHE A 255 6.76 -6.35 16.55
CA PHE A 255 6.46 -4.92 16.60
C PHE A 255 5.44 -4.54 17.67
N THR A 256 4.72 -5.54 18.19
CA THR A 256 3.71 -5.33 19.22
C THR A 256 4.36 -4.78 20.49
N GLY A 257 3.88 -3.62 20.94
CA GLY A 257 4.32 -3.02 22.19
C GLY A 257 5.68 -2.31 22.14
N LYS A 258 6.30 -2.19 20.96
CA LYS A 258 7.57 -1.46 20.79
C LYS A 258 7.50 0.03 21.18
N LEU A 259 6.30 0.60 21.22
CA LEU A 259 6.03 2.00 21.57
C LEU A 259 5.09 2.13 22.78
N GLN A 260 5.31 1.33 23.83
CA GLN A 260 4.47 1.34 25.05
C GLN A 260 4.69 2.57 25.96
N GLY A 261 5.81 3.27 25.85
CA GLY A 261 6.03 4.52 26.60
C GLY A 261 5.13 5.66 26.12
N THR A 262 4.77 6.60 27.00
CA THR A 262 4.07 7.85 26.62
C THR A 262 5.00 9.07 26.61
N SER A 263 6.21 8.91 27.15
CA SER A 263 7.23 9.96 27.16
C SER A 263 7.96 10.04 25.83
N PHE A 264 8.27 11.26 25.42
CA PHE A 264 9.16 11.60 24.31
C PHE A 264 10.46 12.24 24.81
N ASP A 265 10.67 12.26 26.13
CA ASP A 265 11.89 12.73 26.76
C ASP A 265 13.00 11.67 26.61
N PRO A 266 14.16 12.00 26.02
CA PRO A 266 15.25 11.05 25.85
C PRO A 266 15.88 10.60 27.18
N THR A 267 15.65 11.32 28.27
CA THR A 267 16.18 11.00 29.60
C THR A 267 15.33 9.98 30.36
N VAL A 268 14.10 9.71 29.90
CA VAL A 268 13.20 8.74 30.52
C VAL A 268 13.47 7.34 29.93
N PRO A 269 13.91 6.35 30.74
CA PRO A 269 14.09 4.98 30.28
C PRO A 269 12.79 4.42 29.68
N GLY A 270 12.86 3.84 28.49
CA GLY A 270 11.69 3.30 27.80
C GLY A 270 10.78 4.37 27.16
N SER A 271 11.23 5.63 27.04
CA SER A 271 10.54 6.62 26.23
C SER A 271 10.44 6.18 24.77
N GLN A 272 9.42 6.61 24.06
CA GLN A 272 9.29 6.30 22.63
C GLN A 272 10.51 6.82 21.85
N LEU A 273 11.05 7.97 22.24
CA LEU A 273 12.23 8.55 21.60
C LEU A 273 13.48 7.67 21.75
N SER A 274 13.65 6.99 22.88
CA SER A 274 14.78 6.07 23.09
C SER A 274 14.82 4.91 22.06
N THR A 275 13.68 4.60 21.45
CA THR A 275 13.56 3.54 20.43
C THR A 275 13.83 4.00 18.99
N MET A 276 14.01 5.31 18.78
CA MET A 276 14.17 5.89 17.44
C MET A 276 15.37 5.32 16.69
N ALA A 277 16.48 5.05 17.38
CA ALA A 277 17.68 4.50 16.74
C ALA A 277 17.42 3.12 16.12
N GLU A 278 16.73 2.23 16.84
CA GLU A 278 16.32 0.91 16.33
C GLU A 278 15.41 1.07 15.10
N ALA A 279 14.40 1.94 15.20
CA ALA A 279 13.46 2.20 14.12
C ALA A 279 14.17 2.73 12.85
N MET A 280 15.12 3.65 13.01
CA MET A 280 15.88 4.23 11.90
C MET A 280 16.85 3.23 11.26
N ILE A 281 17.49 2.36 12.05
CA ILE A 281 18.34 1.27 11.54
C ILE A 281 17.48 0.29 10.74
N GLY A 282 16.34 -0.15 11.29
CA GLY A 282 15.43 -1.04 10.59
C GLY A 282 14.88 -0.43 9.30
N LEU A 283 14.51 0.86 9.33
CA LEU A 283 14.08 1.59 8.14
C LEU A 283 15.22 1.66 7.10
N GLY A 284 16.44 2.00 7.51
CA GLY A 284 17.59 2.05 6.60
C GLY A 284 17.93 0.71 5.98
N ALA A 285 17.84 -0.38 6.74
CA ALA A 285 18.01 -1.74 6.23
C ALA A 285 16.91 -2.11 5.23
N SER A 286 15.65 -1.81 5.55
CA SER A 286 14.50 -2.10 4.67
C SER A 286 14.54 -1.35 3.33
N LEU A 287 15.15 -0.16 3.30
CA LEU A 287 15.33 0.66 2.10
C LEU A 287 16.61 0.30 1.33
N GLY A 288 17.45 -0.60 1.85
CA GLY A 288 18.70 -1.00 1.23
C GLY A 288 19.85 0.00 1.39
N TYR A 289 19.76 0.94 2.33
CA TYR A 289 20.88 1.86 2.65
C TYR A 289 21.99 1.19 3.46
N LEU A 290 21.62 0.18 4.25
CA LEU A 290 22.54 -0.55 5.09
C LEU A 290 22.89 -1.86 4.40
N ASP A 291 24.09 -1.91 3.82
CA ASP A 291 24.69 -3.16 3.36
C ASP A 291 25.02 -4.01 4.61
N PRO A 292 24.41 -5.20 4.78
CA PRO A 292 24.70 -6.08 5.91
C PRO A 292 26.20 -6.40 6.02
N ASN A 293 26.91 -6.46 4.89
CA ASN A 293 28.34 -6.75 4.83
C ASN A 293 29.20 -5.59 5.34
N LYS A 294 28.71 -4.34 5.27
CA LYS A 294 29.43 -3.16 5.80
C LYS A 294 29.15 -2.93 7.28
N MET A 295 27.98 -3.33 7.79
CA MET A 295 27.68 -3.24 9.23
C MET A 295 28.51 -4.23 10.06
N GLY A 296 28.80 -5.43 9.53
CA GLY A 296 29.69 -6.41 10.19
C GLY A 296 31.14 -5.92 10.36
N GLN A 297 31.59 -5.00 9.51
CA GLN A 297 32.92 -4.38 9.62
C GLN A 297 32.93 -3.22 10.64
N ALA A 298 31.88 -2.40 10.70
CA ALA A 298 31.74 -1.35 11.70
C ALA A 298 31.58 -1.90 13.13
N ALA A 299 30.88 -3.01 13.31
CA ALA A 299 30.73 -3.69 14.61
C ALA A 299 32.01 -4.40 15.07
N LYS A 300 32.93 -4.75 14.16
CA LYS A 300 34.27 -5.25 14.51
C LYS A 300 35.20 -4.12 14.94
N LEU A 301 35.11 -2.95 14.32
CA LEU A 301 35.91 -1.77 14.69
C LEU A 301 35.53 -1.14 16.05
N GLN A 302 34.35 -1.45 16.59
CA GLN A 302 33.96 -1.03 17.95
C GLN A 302 34.32 -2.05 19.05
N LYS A 303 34.82 -3.24 18.67
CA LYS A 303 35.19 -4.30 19.62
C LYS A 303 36.69 -4.44 19.84
N GLU A 304 37.52 -3.75 19.06
CA GLU A 304 38.94 -3.66 19.35
C GLU A 304 39.19 -2.48 20.30
N PRO A 305 39.69 -2.73 21.53
CA PRO A 305 40.16 -1.63 22.36
C PRO A 305 41.31 -0.93 21.62
N PRO A 306 41.43 0.40 21.75
CA PRO A 306 42.55 1.11 21.13
C PRO A 306 43.85 0.46 21.60
N GLY A 307 44.64 0.00 20.62
CA GLY A 307 45.92 -0.65 20.86
C GLY A 307 46.79 0.18 21.79
N LYS A 308 47.42 -0.51 22.75
CA LYS A 308 48.45 0.02 23.63
C LYS A 308 49.69 0.43 22.85
#